data_AF-A0AAU9XTW3-F1
#
_entry.id   AF-A0AAU9XTW3-F1
#
_cell.length_a   1.000
_cell.length_b   1.000
_cell.length_c   1.000
_cell.angle_alpha   90.00
_cell.angle_beta   90.00
_cell.angle_gamma   90.00
#
_symmetry.space_group_name_H-M   'P 1'
#
loop_
_entity.id
_entity.type
_entity.pdbx_description
1 polymer ?
#
loop_
_entity_poly.entity_id
_entity_poly.type
_entity_poly.pdbx_seq_one_letter_code
_entity_poly.pdbx_strand_id
1 'polypeptide(L)'
;MLFPDYYFFAERRLEDYTITTRKVKNLDDCELMCYLNDNCVSLNFKKDPDNNEAVHICELNNATHLKNDSDLTSDANFYYRGSKNACDKNSHCENNATCQSGFTAKGYQCLCPSGFEGERCETAGILFLFFLSLSNFTTDIDECVATSGKCHNEAACNNTHGSYVCTCKPGYIGDGLNCTGTVNS
;
A
#
# COMPACT_ATOMS: atom_id res chain seq x y z
N MET A 1 16.97 0.72 5.98
CA MET A 1 17.97 -0.33 6.20
C MET A 1 19.17 0.34 6.84
N LEU A 2 19.83 -0.30 7.82
CA LEU A 2 21.04 0.24 8.44
C LEU A 2 22.14 -0.83 8.42
N PHE A 3 23.37 -0.43 8.10
CA PHE A 3 24.58 -1.27 8.11
C PHE A 3 25.45 -0.89 9.31
N PRO A 4 25.18 -1.47 10.50
CA PRO A 4 25.98 -1.15 11.67
C PRO A 4 27.40 -1.73 11.57
N ASP A 5 28.38 -1.04 12.16
CA ASP A 5 29.78 -1.47 12.14
C ASP A 5 30.02 -2.84 12.79
N TYR A 6 29.19 -3.23 13.75
CA TYR A 6 29.27 -4.56 14.37
C TYR A 6 28.77 -5.71 13.46
N TYR A 7 28.20 -5.40 12.30
CA TYR A 7 27.89 -6.37 11.22
C TYR A 7 28.83 -6.19 10.01
N PHE A 8 29.97 -5.53 10.21
CA PHE A 8 31.06 -5.46 9.25
C PHE A 8 32.08 -6.55 9.56
N PHE A 9 32.36 -7.42 8.59
CA PHE A 9 33.41 -8.43 8.71
C PHE A 9 34.39 -8.29 7.55
N ALA A 10 35.64 -7.97 7.89
CA ALA A 10 36.72 -7.99 6.92
C ALA A 10 37.12 -9.42 6.56
N GLU A 11 37.55 -9.62 5.32
CA GLU A 11 38.03 -10.93 4.82
C GLU A 11 36.97 -12.02 4.90
N ARG A 12 35.72 -11.60 4.74
CA ARG A 12 34.55 -12.47 4.76
C ARG A 12 33.69 -12.19 3.54
N ARG A 13 33.04 -13.25 3.08
CA ARG A 13 32.09 -13.24 1.97
C ARG A 13 30.96 -14.19 2.31
N LEU A 14 29.73 -13.76 2.10
CA LEU A 14 28.56 -14.62 2.22
C LEU A 14 28.29 -15.25 0.86
N GLU A 15 28.31 -16.58 0.79
CA GLU A 15 28.18 -17.33 -0.47
C GLU A 15 26.75 -17.85 -0.70
N ASP A 16 26.39 -18.18 -1.94
CA ASP A 16 25.08 -18.73 -2.36
C ASP A 16 23.83 -17.84 -2.17
N TYR A 17 23.96 -16.67 -1.53
CA TYR A 17 22.85 -15.72 -1.31
C TYR A 17 22.87 -14.50 -2.23
N THR A 18 23.80 -14.45 -3.21
CA THR A 18 23.93 -13.32 -4.13
C THR A 18 22.76 -13.24 -5.11
N ILE A 19 22.00 -12.16 -5.01
CA ILE A 19 20.89 -11.81 -5.90
C ILE A 19 21.43 -11.24 -7.21
N THR A 20 22.37 -10.31 -7.09
CA THR A 20 22.92 -9.59 -8.25
C THR A 20 24.27 -8.97 -7.95
N THR A 21 25.08 -8.82 -8.99
CA THR A 21 26.39 -8.18 -8.93
C THR A 21 26.36 -6.84 -9.65
N ARG A 22 27.02 -5.83 -9.08
CA ARG A 22 27.10 -4.46 -9.60
C ARG A 22 28.54 -3.96 -9.56
N LYS A 23 28.87 -3.08 -10.49
CA LYS A 23 30.10 -2.29 -10.47
C LYS A 23 29.82 -0.97 -9.77
N VAL A 24 30.61 -0.62 -8.76
CA VAL A 24 30.41 0.57 -7.92
C VAL A 24 31.74 1.29 -7.71
N LYS A 25 31.73 2.58 -7.34
CA LYS A 25 32.99 3.32 -7.13
C LYS A 25 33.58 3.08 -5.75
N ASN A 26 32.75 2.81 -4.75
CA ASN A 26 33.16 2.62 -3.37
C ASN A 26 32.10 1.81 -2.59
N LEU A 27 32.35 1.60 -1.30
CA LEU A 27 31.46 0.84 -0.42
C LEU A 27 30.11 1.53 -0.21
N ASP A 28 30.08 2.86 -0.11
CA ASP A 28 28.84 3.63 0.11
C ASP A 28 27.89 3.51 -1.09
N ASP A 29 28.44 3.52 -2.31
CA ASP A 29 27.67 3.24 -3.53
C ASP A 29 27.09 1.82 -3.50
N CYS A 30 27.81 0.83 -2.98
CA CYS A 30 27.32 -0.54 -2.82
C CYS A 30 26.16 -0.62 -1.82
N GLU A 31 26.28 0.06 -0.69
CA GLU A 31 25.21 0.16 0.31
C GLU A 31 23.96 0.82 -0.24
N LEU A 32 24.13 1.91 -1.00
CA LEU A 32 23.02 2.59 -1.66
C LEU A 32 22.31 1.66 -2.65
N MET A 33 23.07 0.87 -3.42
CA MET A 33 22.49 -0.10 -4.34
C MET A 33 21.73 -1.21 -3.61
N CYS A 34 22.22 -1.66 -2.45
CA CYS A 34 21.49 -2.59 -1.60
C CYS A 34 20.23 -1.95 -1.03
N TYR A 35 20.31 -0.70 -0.57
CA TYR A 35 19.18 0.06 -0.03
C TYR A 35 18.03 0.23 -1.05
N LEU A 36 18.36 0.44 -2.32
CA LEU A 36 17.40 0.59 -3.41
C LEU A 36 16.82 -0.76 -3.90
N ASN A 37 17.28 -1.88 -3.36
CA ASN A 37 16.82 -3.22 -3.73
C ASN A 37 16.09 -3.87 -2.56
N ASP A 38 14.77 -4.03 -2.69
CA ASP A 38 13.92 -4.56 -1.62
C ASP A 38 14.30 -5.97 -1.14
N ASN A 39 14.96 -6.77 -1.99
CA ASN A 39 15.40 -8.12 -1.62
C ASN A 39 16.79 -8.14 -0.97
N CYS A 40 17.54 -7.04 -1.04
CA CYS A 40 18.89 -6.99 -0.48
C CYS A 40 18.83 -6.76 1.03
N VAL A 41 19.55 -7.59 1.79
CA VAL A 41 19.68 -7.49 3.25
C VAL A 41 21.13 -7.56 3.74
N SER A 42 22.09 -7.88 2.86
CA SER A 42 23.53 -7.73 3.09
C SER A 42 24.28 -7.59 1.78
N LEU A 43 25.57 -7.31 1.83
CA LEU A 43 26.41 -7.19 0.65
C LEU A 43 27.81 -7.78 0.86
N ASN A 44 28.43 -8.24 -0.23
CA ASN A 44 29.87 -8.48 -0.30
C ASN A 44 30.50 -7.40 -1.19
N PHE A 45 31.57 -6.78 -0.73
CA PHE A 45 32.30 -5.75 -1.47
C PHE A 45 33.73 -6.20 -1.73
N LYS A 46 34.13 -6.29 -2.99
CA LYS A 46 35.49 -6.70 -3.37
C LYS A 46 36.49 -5.54 -3.19
N LYS A 47 37.54 -5.79 -2.40
CA LYS A 47 38.58 -4.82 -2.03
C LYS A 47 39.28 -4.21 -3.24
N ASP A 48 39.74 -5.06 -4.14
CA ASP A 48 40.49 -4.62 -5.31
C ASP A 48 39.54 -4.31 -6.47
N PRO A 49 39.69 -3.14 -7.13
CA PRO A 49 38.92 -2.81 -8.31
C PRO A 49 39.26 -3.77 -9.45
N ASP A 50 38.28 -4.03 -10.32
CA ASP A 50 38.53 -4.84 -11.51
C ASP A 50 39.45 -4.07 -12.46
N ASN A 51 40.50 -4.74 -12.96
CA ASN A 51 41.73 -4.17 -13.54
C ASN A 51 41.54 -3.38 -14.85
N ASN A 52 40.31 -3.06 -15.26
CA ASN A 52 40.00 -2.35 -16.49
C ASN A 52 39.29 -1.00 -16.31
N GLU A 53 38.68 -0.70 -15.15
CA GLU A 53 37.82 0.50 -15.01
C GLU A 53 37.88 1.23 -13.64
N ALA A 54 38.79 0.84 -12.73
CA ALA A 54 38.87 1.43 -11.37
C ALA A 54 37.52 1.40 -10.61
N VAL A 55 36.75 0.34 -10.81
CA VAL A 55 35.45 0.09 -10.15
C VAL A 55 35.50 -1.21 -9.35
N HIS A 56 34.83 -1.22 -8.21
CA HIS A 56 34.74 -2.36 -7.32
C HIS A 56 33.53 -3.24 -7.66
N ILE A 57 33.65 -4.53 -7.32
CA ILE A 57 32.55 -5.48 -7.45
C ILE A 57 31.74 -5.46 -6.14
N CYS A 58 30.43 -5.27 -6.28
CA CYS A 58 29.45 -5.26 -5.21
C CYS A 58 28.44 -6.39 -5.45
N GLU A 59 28.38 -7.37 -4.56
CA GLU A 59 27.40 -8.46 -4.59
C GLU A 59 26.31 -8.15 -3.57
N LEU A 60 25.06 -8.06 -4.04
CA LEU A 60 23.89 -7.83 -3.19
C LEU A 60 23.29 -9.17 -2.78
N ASN A 61 23.05 -9.39 -1.48
CA ASN A 61 22.62 -10.67 -0.95
C ASN A 61 21.22 -10.61 -0.30
N ASN A 62 20.42 -11.66 -0.46
CA ASN A 62 19.07 -11.77 0.15
C ASN A 62 19.05 -12.39 1.54
N ALA A 63 20.22 -12.66 2.11
CA ALA A 63 20.36 -13.24 3.44
C ALA A 63 21.40 -12.48 4.27
N THR A 64 21.43 -12.74 5.58
CA THR A 64 22.42 -12.17 6.51
C THR A 64 23.11 -13.26 7.32
N HIS A 65 24.33 -12.97 7.80
CA HIS A 65 25.09 -13.84 8.69
C HIS A 65 24.32 -14.22 9.98
N LEU A 66 23.39 -13.37 10.45
CA LEU A 66 22.59 -13.62 11.65
C LEU A 66 21.80 -14.94 11.60
N LYS A 67 21.43 -15.39 10.40
CA LYS A 67 20.72 -16.65 10.18
C LYS A 67 21.58 -17.69 9.44
N ASN A 68 22.68 -17.28 8.83
CA ASN A 68 23.46 -18.07 7.86
C ASN A 68 24.96 -17.93 8.13
N ASP A 69 25.36 -18.01 9.40
CA ASP A 69 26.76 -17.80 9.82
C ASP A 69 27.72 -18.86 9.25
N SER A 70 27.22 -20.09 9.05
CA SER A 70 27.99 -21.18 8.43
C SER A 70 28.45 -20.88 7.01
N ASP A 71 27.71 -20.01 6.31
CA ASP A 71 27.91 -19.71 4.89
C ASP A 71 28.70 -18.40 4.72
N LEU A 72 29.08 -17.76 5.84
CA LEU A 72 29.98 -16.61 5.89
C LEU A 72 31.43 -17.10 5.88
N THR A 73 31.92 -17.42 4.69
CA THR A 73 33.24 -18.00 4.48
C THR A 73 34.35 -16.94 4.49
N SER A 74 35.59 -17.40 4.67
CA SER A 74 36.77 -16.54 4.62
C SER A 74 37.20 -16.29 3.18
N ASP A 75 37.23 -15.02 2.79
CA ASP A 75 37.77 -14.58 1.50
C ASP A 75 38.49 -13.23 1.70
N ALA A 76 39.81 -13.26 1.58
CA ALA A 76 40.66 -12.10 1.81
C ALA A 76 40.39 -10.93 0.84
N ASN A 77 39.71 -11.18 -0.28
CA ASN A 77 39.42 -10.16 -1.30
C ASN A 77 38.13 -9.39 -1.02
N PHE A 78 37.35 -9.76 0.01
CA PHE A 78 36.04 -9.16 0.26
C PHE A 78 35.91 -8.54 1.66
N TYR A 79 35.03 -7.56 1.73
CA TYR A 79 34.38 -7.10 2.96
C TYR A 79 32.92 -7.56 2.92
N TYR A 80 32.45 -8.18 3.99
CA TYR A 80 31.03 -8.46 4.16
C TYR A 80 30.39 -7.36 5.02
N ARG A 81 29.20 -6.92 4.61
CA ARG A 81 28.35 -6.00 5.40
C ARG A 81 26.93 -6.53 5.53
N GLY A 82 26.54 -6.86 6.75
CA GLY A 82 25.18 -7.24 7.09
C GLY A 82 24.33 -6.01 7.47
N SER A 83 23.05 -6.01 7.11
CA SER A 83 22.12 -5.00 7.61
C SER A 83 21.30 -5.50 8.79
N LYS A 84 20.83 -4.57 9.61
CA LYS A 84 19.74 -4.82 10.55
C LYS A 84 18.42 -4.61 9.81
N ASN A 85 17.79 -5.69 9.36
CA ASN A 85 16.46 -5.62 8.76
C ASN A 85 15.38 -5.58 9.85
N ALA A 86 14.75 -4.43 10.04
CA ALA A 86 13.62 -4.29 10.96
C ALA A 86 12.35 -5.03 10.48
N CYS A 87 12.30 -5.45 9.21
CA CYS A 87 11.18 -6.18 8.61
C CYS A 87 11.16 -7.69 8.92
N ASP A 88 12.24 -8.27 9.44
CA ASP A 88 12.40 -9.73 9.48
C ASP A 88 11.55 -10.45 10.54
N LYS A 89 11.06 -9.75 11.57
CA LYS A 89 10.30 -10.36 12.69
C LYS A 89 9.25 -9.46 13.36
N ASN A 90 9.29 -8.13 13.14
CA ASN A 90 8.50 -7.18 13.91
C ASN A 90 7.80 -6.11 13.07
N SER A 91 7.89 -6.20 11.74
CA SER A 91 7.12 -5.31 10.89
C SER A 91 5.70 -5.77 10.86
N HIS A 92 4.90 -5.25 11.77
CA HIS A 92 3.49 -5.56 11.88
C HIS A 92 2.64 -4.96 10.74
N CYS A 93 3.17 -4.90 9.51
CA CYS A 93 2.45 -4.44 8.33
C CYS A 93 1.26 -5.36 8.04
N GLU A 94 0.09 -4.78 7.83
CA GLU A 94 -1.18 -5.45 7.58
C GLU A 94 -1.59 -5.36 6.10
N ASN A 95 -2.67 -6.03 5.73
CA ASN A 95 -3.32 -5.93 4.41
C ASN A 95 -2.36 -6.11 3.21
N ASN A 96 -1.44 -7.06 3.32
CA ASN A 96 -0.43 -7.39 2.29
C ASN A 96 0.49 -6.22 1.91
N ALA A 97 0.73 -5.30 2.85
CA ALA A 97 1.67 -4.19 2.65
C ALA A 97 3.13 -4.65 2.60
N THR A 98 3.92 -3.96 1.78
CA THR A 98 5.35 -4.23 1.66
C THR A 98 6.08 -3.54 2.80
N CYS A 99 6.83 -4.29 3.62
CA CYS A 99 7.69 -3.69 4.61
C CYS A 99 8.98 -3.17 3.98
N GLN A 100 9.26 -1.88 4.19
CA GLN A 100 10.52 -1.26 3.80
C GLN A 100 11.31 -0.92 5.06
N SER A 101 12.48 -1.51 5.25
CA SER A 101 13.34 -1.16 6.39
C SER A 101 13.89 0.26 6.23
N GLY A 102 13.85 1.08 7.29
CA GLY A 102 14.36 2.46 7.34
C GLY A 102 13.33 3.50 7.78
N PHE A 103 13.66 4.78 7.58
CA PHE A 103 12.74 5.95 7.58
C PHE A 103 12.08 6.38 8.89
N THR A 104 12.01 5.54 9.92
CA THR A 104 11.30 5.86 11.17
C THR A 104 12.14 5.53 12.40
N ALA A 105 11.74 6.07 13.56
CA ALA A 105 12.33 5.70 14.86
C ALA A 105 12.18 4.19 15.18
N LYS A 106 11.21 3.51 14.57
CA LYS A 106 10.98 2.06 14.71
C LYS A 106 11.81 1.23 13.70
N GLY A 107 12.49 1.88 12.76
CA GLY A 107 13.44 1.25 11.84
C GLY A 107 12.83 0.63 10.58
N TYR A 108 11.52 0.79 10.34
CA TYR A 108 10.82 0.41 9.11
C TYR A 108 9.60 1.30 8.84
N GLN A 109 9.10 1.26 7.60
CA GLN A 109 7.80 1.79 7.19
C GLN A 109 7.04 0.75 6.37
N CYS A 110 5.71 0.77 6.41
CA CYS A 110 4.87 -0.09 5.57
C CYS A 110 4.42 0.69 4.33
N LEU A 111 4.71 0.16 3.15
CA LEU A 111 4.21 0.70 1.87
C LEU A 111 2.84 0.08 1.59
N CYS A 112 1.80 0.89 1.76
CA CYS A 112 0.42 0.42 1.69
C CYS A 112 -0.01 0.13 0.24
N PRO A 113 -0.68 -1.00 -0.02
CA PRO A 113 -1.34 -1.25 -1.29
C PRO A 113 -2.48 -0.25 -1.52
N SER A 114 -2.89 -0.09 -2.78
CA SER A 114 -3.99 0.80 -3.16
C SER A 114 -5.25 0.54 -2.34
N GLY A 115 -5.80 1.60 -1.73
CA GLY A 115 -7.00 1.51 -0.91
C GLY A 115 -6.75 1.24 0.58
N PHE A 116 -5.49 1.19 1.03
CA PHE A 116 -5.13 1.12 2.45
C PHE A 116 -4.28 2.32 2.89
N GLU A 117 -4.42 2.70 4.15
CA GLU A 117 -3.66 3.75 4.81
C GLU A 117 -3.41 3.40 6.29
N GLY A 118 -2.60 4.19 6.98
CA GLY A 118 -2.19 3.97 8.37
C GLY A 118 -0.70 3.60 8.51
N GLU A 119 -0.18 3.57 9.75
CA GLU A 119 1.24 3.25 10.00
C GLU A 119 1.55 1.79 9.63
N ARG A 120 0.55 0.93 9.75
CA ARG A 120 0.62 -0.51 9.47
C ARG A 120 -0.24 -0.88 8.27
N CYS A 121 -0.80 0.08 7.54
CA CYS A 121 -1.78 -0.13 6.48
C CYS A 121 -3.06 -0.83 6.96
N GLU A 122 -3.44 -0.60 8.22
CA GLU A 122 -4.54 -1.25 8.93
C GLU A 122 -5.92 -0.68 8.59
N THR A 123 -5.98 0.55 8.07
CA THR A 123 -7.23 1.23 7.71
C THR A 123 -7.48 1.20 6.21
N ALA A 124 -8.75 1.07 5.81
CA ALA A 124 -9.15 1.31 4.42
C ALA A 124 -9.04 2.81 4.12
N GLY A 125 -8.28 3.14 3.08
CA GLY A 125 -8.06 4.50 2.64
C GLY A 125 -9.37 5.22 2.34
N ILE A 126 -9.45 6.49 2.70
CA ILE A 126 -10.65 7.33 2.53
C ILE A 126 -11.27 7.21 1.13
N LEU A 127 -10.45 7.11 0.08
CA LEU A 127 -10.93 6.93 -1.30
C LEU A 127 -11.74 5.63 -1.49
N PHE A 128 -11.34 4.53 -0.85
CA PHE A 128 -12.04 3.24 -0.90
C PHE A 128 -13.36 3.28 -0.12
N LEU A 129 -13.41 4.00 1.01
CA LEU A 129 -14.66 4.26 1.75
C LEU A 129 -15.60 5.20 0.97
N PHE A 130 -15.06 6.16 0.21
CA PHE A 130 -15.85 6.94 -0.74
C PHE A 130 -16.43 6.05 -1.86
N PHE A 131 -15.66 5.13 -2.44
CA PHE A 131 -16.21 4.19 -3.44
C PHE A 131 -17.27 3.23 -2.86
N LEU A 132 -17.11 2.74 -1.63
CA LEU A 132 -18.13 1.89 -0.96
C LEU A 132 -19.38 2.67 -0.52
N SER A 133 -19.24 3.93 -0.13
CA SER A 133 -20.38 4.80 0.19
C SER A 133 -21.08 5.35 -1.05
N LEU A 134 -20.37 5.48 -2.18
CA LEU A 134 -20.92 5.86 -3.48
C LEU A 134 -21.48 4.69 -4.28
N SER A 135 -21.14 3.43 -3.95
CA SER A 135 -21.79 2.25 -4.54
C SER A 135 -23.25 2.05 -4.10
N ASN A 136 -23.78 2.94 -3.25
CA ASN A 136 -25.22 3.02 -2.96
C ASN A 136 -25.96 4.02 -3.89
N PHE A 137 -25.31 4.53 -4.94
CA PHE A 137 -25.88 5.53 -5.87
C PHE A 137 -26.35 4.93 -7.22
N THR A 138 -26.76 3.67 -7.28
CA THR A 138 -27.27 3.09 -8.55
C THR A 138 -28.63 2.43 -8.44
N THR A 139 -29.23 2.37 -7.26
CA THR A 139 -30.66 2.04 -7.13
C THR A 139 -31.38 3.25 -6.60
N ASP A 140 -31.88 4.05 -7.53
CA ASP A 140 -32.95 5.00 -7.23
C ASP A 140 -34.05 4.25 -6.47
N ILE A 141 -34.34 4.69 -5.23
CA ILE A 141 -35.38 4.06 -4.43
C ILE A 141 -36.69 4.59 -4.98
N ASP A 142 -37.49 3.72 -5.60
CA ASP A 142 -38.83 4.11 -6.04
C ASP A 142 -39.70 4.39 -4.80
N GLU A 143 -39.82 5.66 -4.39
CA GLU A 143 -40.57 6.02 -3.19
C GLU A 143 -42.08 5.79 -3.35
N CYS A 144 -42.57 5.72 -4.60
CA CYS A 144 -43.96 5.37 -4.88
C CYS A 144 -44.27 3.92 -4.51
N VAL A 145 -43.27 3.03 -4.54
CA VAL A 145 -43.39 1.61 -4.13
C VAL A 145 -42.91 1.39 -2.70
N ALA A 146 -41.81 2.05 -2.31
CA ALA A 146 -41.15 1.81 -1.03
C ALA A 146 -41.92 2.38 0.16
N THR A 147 -42.79 3.38 -0.02
CA THR A 147 -43.63 3.91 1.06
C THR A 147 -45.02 4.30 0.56
N SER A 148 -46.03 3.54 0.99
CA SER A 148 -47.43 3.84 0.70
C SER A 148 -47.89 5.12 1.42
N GLY A 149 -48.57 6.03 0.72
CA GLY A 149 -49.22 7.21 1.31
C GLY A 149 -48.43 8.52 1.27
N LYS A 150 -47.43 8.64 0.40
CA LYS A 150 -46.63 9.88 0.23
C LYS A 150 -47.37 11.01 -0.49
N CYS A 151 -48.26 10.67 -1.42
CA CYS A 151 -49.09 11.63 -2.16
C CYS A 151 -50.51 11.68 -1.61
N HIS A 152 -51.25 12.74 -1.92
CA HIS A 152 -52.68 12.82 -1.66
C HIS A 152 -53.42 11.63 -2.33
N ASN A 153 -54.52 11.16 -1.74
CA ASN A 153 -55.32 10.07 -2.32
C ASN A 153 -55.83 10.39 -3.74
N GLU A 154 -56.04 11.68 -4.01
CA GLU A 154 -56.42 12.22 -5.33
C GLU A 154 -55.24 12.77 -6.15
N ALA A 155 -54.03 12.27 -5.89
CA ALA A 155 -52.84 12.51 -6.69
C ALA A 155 -52.22 11.20 -7.21
N ALA A 156 -51.49 11.30 -8.31
CA ALA A 156 -50.64 10.24 -8.84
C ALA A 156 -49.19 10.47 -8.39
N CYS A 157 -48.53 9.43 -7.91
CA CYS A 157 -47.09 9.44 -7.60
C CYS A 157 -46.32 9.04 -8.86
N ASN A 158 -45.30 9.81 -9.21
CA ASN A 158 -44.36 9.47 -10.27
C ASN A 158 -42.94 9.49 -9.72
N ASN A 159 -42.24 8.36 -9.81
CA ASN A 159 -40.87 8.26 -9.35
C ASN A 159 -39.92 9.05 -10.27
N THR A 160 -38.92 9.69 -9.70
CA THR A 160 -37.91 10.47 -10.42
C THR A 160 -36.52 10.16 -9.87
N HIS A 161 -35.47 10.37 -10.65
CA HIS A 161 -34.13 10.05 -10.15
C HIS A 161 -33.76 10.93 -8.94
N GLY A 162 -33.66 10.31 -7.76
CA GLY A 162 -33.36 10.92 -6.47
C GLY A 162 -34.55 11.50 -5.71
N SER A 163 -35.80 11.34 -6.18
CA SER A 163 -37.03 11.86 -5.53
C SER A 163 -38.30 11.31 -6.18
N TYR A 164 -39.48 11.75 -5.73
CA TYR A 164 -40.76 11.54 -6.41
C TYR A 164 -41.51 12.86 -6.63
N VAL A 165 -42.47 12.85 -7.57
CA VAL A 165 -43.38 13.96 -7.85
C VAL A 165 -44.82 13.48 -7.70
N CYS A 166 -45.62 14.22 -6.93
CA CYS A 166 -47.06 14.01 -6.82
C CYS A 166 -47.81 14.99 -7.72
N THR A 167 -48.73 14.50 -8.54
CA THR A 167 -49.55 15.33 -9.43
C THR A 167 -51.02 15.07 -9.17
N CYS A 168 -51.81 16.11 -8.87
CA CYS A 168 -53.26 15.95 -8.67
C CYS A 168 -53.93 15.36 -9.92
N LYS A 169 -54.90 14.46 -9.70
CA LYS A 169 -55.69 13.86 -10.76
C LYS A 169 -56.58 14.91 -11.45
N PRO A 170 -57.01 14.66 -12.70
CA PRO A 170 -57.91 15.57 -13.41
C PRO A 170 -59.16 15.93 -12.60
N GLY A 171 -59.51 17.22 -12.56
CA GLY A 171 -60.63 17.74 -11.76
C GLY A 171 -60.28 18.16 -10.33
N TYR A 172 -59.02 17.95 -9.90
CA TYR A 172 -58.49 18.41 -8.63
C TYR A 172 -57.34 19.40 -8.85
N ILE A 173 -57.24 20.40 -7.97
CA ILE A 173 -56.22 21.44 -8.02
C ILE A 173 -55.44 21.39 -6.70
N GLY A 174 -54.12 21.52 -6.79
CA GLY A 174 -53.24 21.48 -5.63
C GLY A 174 -51.78 21.14 -5.98
N ASP A 175 -50.99 20.85 -4.96
CA ASP A 175 -49.55 20.56 -5.05
C ASP A 175 -49.24 19.04 -5.13
N GLY A 176 -50.27 18.20 -5.22
CA GLY A 176 -50.13 16.74 -5.23
C GLY A 176 -50.05 16.10 -3.84
N LEU A 177 -49.75 16.87 -2.79
CA LEU A 177 -49.83 16.44 -1.39
C LEU A 177 -51.18 16.82 -0.77
N ASN A 178 -51.77 17.91 -1.24
CA ASN A 178 -53.14 18.33 -0.97
C ASN A 178 -53.83 18.62 -2.30
N CYS A 179 -54.87 17.86 -2.62
CA CYS A 179 -55.66 18.07 -3.83
C CYS A 179 -57.10 18.38 -3.46
N THR A 180 -57.58 19.57 -3.82
CA THR A 180 -58.96 20.00 -3.60
C THR A 180 -59.74 19.92 -4.90
N GLY A 181 -60.84 19.17 -4.91
CA GLY A 181 -61.71 19.04 -6.07
C GLY A 181 -62.68 20.22 -6.16
N THR A 182 -62.86 20.76 -7.36
CA THR A 182 -64.11 21.48 -7.68
C THR A 182 -65.12 20.43 -8.11
N VAL A 183 -65.64 19.65 -7.16
CA VAL A 183 -66.82 18.83 -7.43
C VAL A 183 -67.96 19.84 -7.56
N ASN A 184 -68.39 20.13 -8.80
CA ASN A 184 -69.64 20.84 -9.02
C ASN A 184 -70.75 20.04 -8.32
N SER A 185 -71.19 20.56 -7.18
CA SER A 185 -72.41 20.12 -6.49
C SER A 185 -73.63 20.75 -7.16
#